data_AF-K1MBF4-F1
#
_entry.id   AF-K1MBF4-F1
#
_cell.length_a   1.000
_cell.length_b   1.000
_cell.length_c   1.000
_cell.angle_alpha   90.00
_cell.angle_beta   90.00
_cell.angle_gamma   90.00
#
_symmetry.space_group_name_H-M   'P 1'
#
loop_
_entity.id
_entity.type
_entity.pdbx_description
1 polymer ?
#
loop_
_entity_poly.entity_id
_entity_poly.type
_entity_poly.pdbx_seq_one_letter_code
_entity_poly.pdbx_strand_id
1 'polypeptide(L)'
;MIDQDWLKDSIKQEAKLKFAARWENAEFNSSEARQAFQAIKNTDEWEAFKKVMIQAYEKAITSNVLNQLQGIKNLIRDAGEE
;
A
#
# COMPACT_ATOMS: atom_id res chain seq x y z
N MET A 1 -7.35 -21.10 13.24
CA MET A 1 -7.12 -19.70 13.66
C MET A 1 -6.72 -18.96 12.39
N ILE A 2 -7.48 -17.98 11.93
CA ILE A 2 -7.06 -17.17 10.77
C ILE A 2 -5.85 -16.38 11.26
N ASP A 3 -4.65 -16.76 10.80
CA ASP A 3 -3.40 -16.19 11.28
C ASP A 3 -3.40 -14.67 11.06
N GLN A 4 -3.50 -13.87 12.11
CA GLN A 4 -3.42 -12.41 11.97
C GLN A 4 -2.12 -11.97 11.26
N ASP A 5 -1.12 -12.83 11.27
CA ASP A 5 0.17 -12.63 10.62
C ASP A 5 0.07 -12.67 9.09
N TRP A 6 -0.76 -13.55 8.49
CA TRP A 6 -0.90 -13.56 7.02
C TRP A 6 -1.55 -12.28 6.52
N LEU A 7 -2.59 -11.77 7.19
CA LEU A 7 -3.30 -10.57 6.76
C LEU A 7 -2.41 -9.34 6.88
N LYS A 8 -1.65 -9.23 7.98
CA LYS A 8 -0.66 -8.16 8.18
C LYS A 8 0.41 -8.20 7.09
N ASP A 9 0.91 -9.39 6.76
CA ASP A 9 1.94 -9.53 5.73
C ASP A 9 1.40 -9.25 4.32
N SER A 10 0.17 -9.67 4.02
CA SER A 10 -0.51 -9.30 2.76
C SER A 10 -0.66 -7.79 2.63
N ILE A 11 -1.07 -7.07 3.70
CA ILE A 11 -1.19 -5.61 3.69
C ILE A 11 0.17 -4.95 3.43
N LYS A 12 1.23 -5.42 4.09
CA LYS A 12 2.60 -4.92 3.87
C LYS A 12 3.08 -5.13 2.43
N GLN A 13 2.82 -6.31 1.86
CA GLN A 13 3.20 -6.60 0.48
C GLN A 13 2.42 -5.71 -0.49
N GLU A 14 1.12 -5.54 -0.29
CA GLU A 14 0.29 -4.68 -1.13
C GLU A 14 0.75 -3.21 -1.07
N ALA A 15 1.11 -2.71 0.11
CA ALA A 15 1.65 -1.37 0.26
C ALA A 15 2.97 -1.17 -0.51
N LYS A 16 3.86 -2.18 -0.51
CA LYS A 16 5.10 -2.16 -1.31
C LYS A 16 4.80 -2.17 -2.80
N LEU A 17 3.89 -3.03 -3.26
CA LEU A 17 3.49 -3.11 -4.67
C LEU A 17 2.89 -1.79 -5.15
N LYS A 18 2.03 -1.17 -4.33
CA LYS A 18 1.42 0.12 -4.63
C LYS A 18 2.46 1.24 -4.73
N PHE A 19 3.45 1.25 -3.85
CA PHE A 19 4.58 2.17 -3.95
C PHE A 19 5.39 1.93 -5.23
N ALA A 20 5.78 0.69 -5.51
CA ALA A 20 6.57 0.34 -6.67
C ALA A 20 5.88 0.71 -7.99
N ALA A 21 4.59 0.39 -8.11
CA ALA A 21 3.79 0.72 -9.30
C ALA A 21 3.67 2.24 -9.53
N ARG A 22 3.54 3.02 -8.46
CA ARG A 22 3.39 4.48 -8.57
C ARG A 22 4.70 5.19 -8.83
N TRP A 23 5.79 4.72 -8.21
CA TRP A 23 7.03 5.46 -8.10
C TRP A 23 8.20 4.71 -8.72
N GLU A 24 8.50 3.49 -8.29
CA GLU A 24 9.74 2.80 -8.72
C GLU A 24 9.72 2.40 -10.19
N ASN A 25 8.54 2.06 -10.70
CA ASN A 25 8.30 1.59 -12.06
C ASN A 25 7.79 2.72 -12.97
N ALA A 26 7.98 3.99 -12.57
CA ALA A 26 7.63 5.12 -13.42
C ALA A 26 8.46 5.08 -14.72
N GLU A 27 7.76 4.98 -15.85
CA GLU A 27 8.37 5.00 -17.18
C GLU A 27 8.47 6.44 -17.70
N PHE A 28 9.65 6.79 -18.19
CA PHE A 28 9.91 8.11 -18.78
C PHE A 28 10.36 7.95 -20.23
N ASN A 29 9.80 8.75 -21.13
CA ASN A 29 10.15 8.70 -22.56
C ASN A 29 11.49 9.37 -22.87
N SER A 30 11.92 10.35 -22.07
CA SER A 30 13.20 11.04 -22.26
C SER A 30 14.34 10.40 -21.46
N SER A 31 15.55 10.40 -22.05
CA SER A 31 16.77 9.95 -21.38
C SER A 31 17.08 10.77 -20.15
N GLU A 32 16.89 12.08 -20.24
CA GLU A 32 17.22 13.05 -19.19
C GLU A 32 16.34 12.82 -17.96
N ALA A 33 15.04 12.57 -18.17
CA ALA A 33 14.12 12.29 -17.06
C ALA A 33 14.45 10.95 -16.38
N ARG A 34 14.80 9.91 -17.15
CA ARG A 34 15.25 8.63 -16.56
C ARG A 34 16.50 8.81 -15.71
N GLN A 35 17.50 9.55 -16.23
CA GLN A 35 18.75 9.79 -15.52
C GLN A 35 18.52 10.59 -14.24
N ALA A 36 17.76 11.69 -14.31
CA ALA A 36 17.41 12.49 -13.15
C ALA A 36 16.65 11.67 -12.10
N PHE A 37 15.71 10.83 -12.55
CA PHE A 37 14.95 9.97 -11.65
C PHE A 37 15.83 8.91 -10.96
N GLN A 38 16.73 8.27 -11.70
CA GLN A 38 17.69 7.31 -11.12
C GLN A 38 18.65 7.98 -10.14
N ALA A 39 19.10 9.21 -10.41
CA ALA A 39 19.93 9.97 -9.49
C ALA A 39 19.23 10.21 -8.15
N ILE A 40 17.93 10.57 -8.18
CA ILE A 40 17.11 10.74 -6.97
C ILE A 40 16.92 9.41 -6.24
N LYS A 41 16.65 8.32 -6.96
CA LYS A 41 16.44 6.99 -6.35
C LYS A 41 17.63 6.46 -5.56
N ASN A 42 18.82 6.98 -5.83
CA ASN A 42 20.05 6.56 -5.18
C ASN A 42 20.42 7.41 -3.96
N THR A 43 19.54 8.31 -3.48
CA THR A 43 19.81 9.13 -2.30
C THR A 43 19.14 8.59 -1.03
N ASP A 44 19.68 8.98 0.13
CA ASP A 44 19.13 8.60 1.42
C ASP A 44 17.72 9.20 1.64
N GLU A 45 17.47 10.39 1.10
CA GLU A 45 16.14 11.03 1.15
C GLU A 45 15.09 10.21 0.41
N TRP A 46 15.46 9.54 -0.68
CA TRP A 46 14.56 8.65 -1.38
C TRP A 46 14.20 7.42 -0.56
N GLU A 47 15.18 6.80 0.11
CA GLU A 47 14.90 5.65 0.98
C GLU A 47 14.05 6.04 2.19
N ALA A 48 14.30 7.23 2.78
CA ALA A 48 13.45 7.79 3.82
C ALA A 48 12.02 8.03 3.32
N PHE A 49 11.86 8.64 2.14
CA PHE A 49 10.58 8.86 1.49
C PHE A 49 9.84 7.54 1.23
N LYS A 50 10.51 6.56 0.63
CA LYS A 50 9.98 5.21 0.37
C LYS A 50 9.43 4.56 1.62
N LYS A 51 10.17 4.59 2.72
CA LYS A 51 9.74 4.04 4.01
C LYS A 51 8.45 4.70 4.51
N VAL A 52 8.40 6.04 4.52
CA VAL A 52 7.23 6.79 5.01
C VAL A 52 6.01 6.55 4.13
N MET A 53 6.20 6.52 2.81
CA MET A 53 5.11 6.31 1.86
C MET A 53 4.53 4.89 1.94
N ILE A 54 5.37 3.86 2.08
CA ILE A 54 4.89 2.49 2.27
C ILE A 54 4.06 2.41 3.56
N GLN A 55 4.52 3.01 4.67
CA GLN A 55 3.74 3.07 5.91
C GLN A 55 2.41 3.81 5.76
N ALA A 56 2.37 4.88 4.97
CA ALA A 56 1.13 5.59 4.67
C ALA A 56 0.15 4.71 3.88
N TYR A 57 0.66 3.95 2.88
CA TYR A 57 -0.16 2.99 2.15
C TYR A 57 -0.66 1.84 3.02
N GLU A 58 0.18 1.29 3.91
CA GLU A 58 -0.24 0.25 4.87
C GLU A 58 -1.42 0.71 5.73
N LYS A 59 -1.35 1.95 6.26
CA LYS A 59 -2.45 2.53 7.05
C LYS A 59 -3.72 2.68 6.23
N ALA A 60 -3.63 3.21 5.01
CA ALA A 60 -4.78 3.39 4.15
C ALA A 60 -5.46 2.06 3.78
N ILE A 61 -4.66 1.04 3.43
CA ILE A 61 -5.16 -0.30 3.12
C ILE A 61 -5.82 -0.92 4.35
N THR A 62 -5.17 -0.85 5.52
CA THR A 62 -5.72 -1.35 6.78
C THR A 62 -7.08 -0.73 7.08
N SER A 63 -7.21 0.60 6.99
CA SER A 63 -8.48 1.29 7.19
C SER A 63 -9.56 0.83 6.22
N ASN A 64 -9.23 0.64 4.94
CA ASN A 64 -10.19 0.12 3.95
C ASN A 64 -10.66 -1.30 4.29
N VAL A 65 -9.73 -2.19 4.67
CA VAL A 65 -10.07 -3.57 5.08
C VAL A 65 -11.00 -3.55 6.30
N LEU A 66 -10.69 -2.75 7.32
CA LEU A 66 -11.52 -2.62 8.51
C LEU A 66 -12.92 -2.09 8.19
N ASN A 67 -13.02 -1.09 7.32
CA ASN A 67 -14.31 -0.53 6.88
C ASN A 67 -15.14 -1.58 6.12
N GLN A 68 -14.52 -2.37 5.25
CA GLN A 68 -15.20 -3.45 4.53
C GLN A 68 -15.72 -4.54 5.48
N LEU A 69 -14.91 -4.94 6.46
CA LEU A 69 -15.31 -5.92 7.48
C LEU A 69 -16.48 -5.41 8.33
N GLN A 70 -16.49 -4.12 8.68
CA GLN A 70 -17.60 -3.50 9.40
C GLN A 70 -18.88 -3.50 8.55
N GLY A 71 -18.77 -3.21 7.25
CA GLY A 71 -19.89 -3.30 6.31
C GLY A 71 -20.48 -4.72 6.25
N ILE A 72 -19.64 -5.75 6.15
CA ILE A 72 -20.07 -7.16 6.16
C ILE A 72 -20.76 -7.51 7.48
N LYS A 73 -20.20 -7.08 8.62
CA LYS A 73 -20.80 -7.32 9.94
C LYS A 73 -22.21 -6.73 10.05
N ASN A 74 -22.41 -5.53 9.53
CA ASN A 74 -23.73 -4.89 9.53
C ASN A 74 -24.71 -5.68 8.65
N LEU A 75 -24.31 -6.09 7.44
CA LEU A 75 -25.16 -6.89 6.55
C LEU A 75 -25.60 -8.22 7.18
N ILE A 76 -24.70 -8.92 7.87
CA ILE A 76 -25.03 -10.18 8.56
C ILE A 76 -26.02 -9.95 9.69
N ARG A 77 -25.84 -8.88 10.49
CA ARG A 77 -26.78 -8.55 11.57
C ARG A 77 -28.16 -8.24 11.00
N ASP A 78 -28.22 -7.37 10.00
CA ASP A 78 -29.49 -6.91 9.45
C ASP A 78 -30.25 -8.07 8.77
N ALA A 79 -29.56 -9.07 8.20
CA ALA A 79 -30.17 -10.29 7.65
C ALA A 79 -30.56 -11.36 8.68
N GLY A 80 -30.06 -11.25 9.92
CA GLY A 80 -30.39 -12.17 11.03
C GLY A 80 -31.39 -11.59 12.04
N GLU A 81 -31.77 -10.31 11.88
CA GLU A 81 -32.86 -9.65 12.61
C GLU A 81 -34.20 -9.71 11.84
N GLU A 82 -34.25 -10.43 10.71
CA GLU A 82 -35.49 -10.96 10.08
C GLU A 82 -35.89 -12.33 10.68
#